data_AF-K0RIB9-F1
#
_entry.id   AF-K0RIB9-F1
#
_cell.length_a   1.000
_cell.length_b   1.000
_cell.length_c   1.000
_cell.angle_alpha   90.00
_cell.angle_beta   90.00
_cell.angle_gamma   90.00
#
_symmetry.space_group_name_H-M   'P 1'
#
loop_
_entity.id
_entity.type
_entity.pdbx_description
1 polymer ?
#
loop_
_entity_poly.entity_id
_entity_poly.type
_entity_poly.pdbx_seq_one_letter_code
_entity_poly.pdbx_strand_id
1 'polypeptide(L)'
;MYDAMVTLAPVNFLALGVIFGGAASSLKRLTGRDVRGRALEAAVVALTAILSCVTSGLVQAYFGDASRCWGWGATLGGWGGSEDGPDAPPPSGPFRDEFLDGVLVGLPLRQAHAWYGKWDRALARMGPLATRIFCEEGGGDADYPSIGCSPATRRIDPRFYLDEEHGARCSSDMALVLWVWLGAVGVLAAGGLYREVRARRANNNGGVGNRGRRRVHQD
;
A
#
# COMPACT_ATOMS: atom_id res chain seq x y z
N MET A 1 -0.30 4.82 -16.23
CA MET A 1 -1.06 5.45 -15.12
C MET A 1 -2.30 4.66 -14.76
N TYR A 2 -3.30 4.57 -15.65
CA TYR A 2 -4.57 3.90 -15.36
C TYR A 2 -4.39 2.45 -14.89
N ASP A 3 -3.57 1.66 -15.57
CA ASP A 3 -3.31 0.27 -15.18
C ASP A 3 -2.70 0.13 -13.78
N ALA A 4 -1.77 1.02 -13.41
CA ALA A 4 -1.20 1.05 -12.07
C ALA A 4 -2.26 1.39 -11.01
N MET A 5 -3.15 2.33 -11.31
CA MET A 5 -4.26 2.68 -10.41
C MET A 5 -5.25 1.52 -10.25
N VAL A 6 -5.63 0.88 -11.36
CA VAL A 6 -6.58 -0.23 -11.37
C VAL A 6 -6.01 -1.46 -10.65
N THR A 7 -4.71 -1.73 -10.81
CA THR A 7 -4.04 -2.85 -10.13
C THR A 7 -3.86 -2.62 -8.63
N LEU A 8 -3.72 -1.37 -8.18
CA LEU A 8 -3.59 -1.05 -6.75
C LEU A 8 -4.93 -1.08 -5.99
N ALA A 9 -6.05 -0.79 -6.65
CA ALA A 9 -7.39 -0.84 -6.04
C ALA A 9 -7.71 -2.19 -5.35
N PRO A 10 -7.57 -3.37 -5.99
CA PRO A 10 -7.81 -4.65 -5.33
C PRO A 10 -6.82 -4.94 -4.22
N VAL A 11 -5.56 -4.49 -4.34
CA VAL A 11 -4.54 -4.65 -3.28
C VAL A 11 -4.95 -3.85 -2.03
N ASN A 12 -5.39 -2.61 -2.19
CA ASN A 12 -5.90 -1.77 -1.12
C ASN A 12 -7.13 -2.39 -0.44
N PHE A 13 -8.08 -2.91 -1.23
CA PHE A 13 -9.26 -3.60 -0.71
C PHE A 13 -8.88 -4.82 0.13
N LEU A 14 -7.96 -5.66 -0.36
CA LEU A 14 -7.48 -6.84 0.35
C LEU A 14 -6.77 -6.45 1.66
N ALA A 15 -5.89 -5.44 1.63
CA ALA A 15 -5.17 -4.98 2.81
C ALA A 15 -6.13 -4.50 3.91
N LEU A 16 -7.09 -3.64 3.56
CA LEU A 16 -8.09 -3.13 4.50
C LEU A 16 -9.02 -4.25 4.99
N GLY A 17 -9.46 -5.15 4.10
CA GLY A 17 -10.27 -6.31 4.47
C GLY A 17 -9.58 -7.22 5.49
N VAL A 18 -8.27 -7.46 5.33
CA VAL A 18 -7.46 -8.21 6.29
C VAL A 18 -7.39 -7.50 7.64
N ILE A 19 -7.09 -6.20 7.66
CA ILE A 19 -6.96 -5.41 8.89
C ILE A 19 -8.30 -5.37 9.64
N PHE A 20 -9.37 -4.95 8.98
CA PHE A 20 -10.69 -4.80 9.61
C PHE A 20 -11.30 -6.17 9.95
N GLY A 21 -11.09 -7.20 9.13
CA GLY A 21 -11.51 -8.56 9.45
C GLY A 21 -10.80 -9.12 10.69
N GLY A 22 -9.50 -8.84 10.82
CA GLY A 22 -8.72 -9.16 12.02
C GLY A 22 -9.21 -8.39 13.25
N ALA A 23 -9.38 -7.07 13.11
CA ALA A 23 -9.85 -6.20 14.19
C ALA A 23 -11.26 -6.59 14.67
N ALA A 24 -12.20 -6.85 13.77
CA ALA A 24 -13.54 -7.31 14.10
C ALA A 24 -13.53 -8.63 14.87
N SER A 25 -12.67 -9.57 14.45
CA SER A 25 -12.52 -10.86 15.11
C SER A 25 -11.97 -10.70 16.53
N SER A 26 -11.00 -9.81 16.72
CA SER A 26 -10.43 -9.49 18.04
C SER A 26 -11.44 -8.78 18.93
N LEU A 27 -12.13 -7.77 18.40
CA LEU A 27 -13.14 -6.99 19.14
C LEU A 27 -14.31 -7.87 19.58
N LYS A 28 -14.76 -8.79 18.73
CA LYS A 28 -15.79 -9.78 19.08
C LYS A 28 -15.37 -10.64 20.27
N ARG A 29 -14.11 -11.07 20.32
CA ARG A 29 -13.58 -11.88 21.44
C ARG A 29 -13.48 -11.07 22.73
N LEU A 30 -13.12 -9.79 22.64
CA LEU A 30 -12.93 -8.93 23.82
C LEU A 30 -14.25 -8.45 24.42
N THR A 31 -15.21 -8.05 23.57
CA THR A 31 -16.46 -7.40 24.01
C THR A 31 -17.65 -8.35 24.05
N GLY A 32 -17.55 -9.54 23.45
CA GLY A 32 -18.67 -10.46 23.27
C GLY A 32 -19.74 -9.97 22.29
N ARG A 33 -19.60 -8.75 21.74
CA ARG A 33 -20.53 -8.18 20.77
C ARG A 33 -20.11 -8.55 19.36
N ASP A 34 -21.06 -9.07 18.58
CA ASP A 34 -20.81 -9.35 17.17
C ASP A 34 -20.97 -8.06 16.36
N VAL A 35 -19.84 -7.42 16.04
CA VAL A 35 -19.80 -6.24 15.16
C VAL A 35 -19.71 -6.68 13.68
N ARG A 36 -19.83 -7.98 13.39
CA ARG A 36 -20.02 -8.43 12.00
C ARG A 36 -21.35 -7.92 11.48
N GLY A 37 -21.28 -6.91 10.63
CA GLY A 37 -22.46 -6.38 9.97
C GLY A 37 -22.10 -5.45 8.84
N ARG A 38 -23.15 -5.00 8.14
CA ARG A 38 -23.09 -4.09 6.99
C ARG A 38 -22.31 -2.81 7.25
N ALA A 39 -22.24 -2.36 8.51
CA ALA A 39 -21.49 -1.16 8.89
C ALA A 39 -19.97 -1.32 8.67
N LEU A 40 -19.41 -2.48 9.00
CA LEU A 40 -17.98 -2.73 8.79
C LEU A 40 -17.66 -2.92 7.30
N GLU A 41 -18.56 -3.56 6.56
CA GLU A 41 -18.45 -3.67 5.10
C GLU A 41 -18.47 -2.28 4.44
N ALA A 42 -19.43 -1.43 4.82
CA ALA A 42 -19.51 -0.06 4.34
C ALA A 42 -18.25 0.76 4.68
N ALA A 43 -17.72 0.61 5.91
CA ALA A 43 -16.48 1.25 6.31
C ALA A 43 -15.28 0.78 5.48
N VAL A 44 -15.14 -0.52 5.23
CA VAL A 44 -14.06 -1.07 4.40
C VAL A 44 -14.16 -0.55 2.97
N VAL A 45 -15.36 -0.51 2.38
CA VAL A 45 -15.56 0.02 1.02
C VAL A 45 -15.21 1.51 0.96
N ALA A 46 -15.69 2.31 1.91
CA ALA A 46 -15.41 3.74 1.96
C ALA A 46 -13.91 4.03 2.14
N LEU A 47 -13.24 3.34 3.07
CA LEU A 47 -11.80 3.48 3.28
C LEU A 47 -10.98 2.98 2.09
N THR A 48 -11.46 1.94 1.39
CA THR A 48 -10.81 1.48 0.16
C THR A 48 -10.91 2.52 -0.93
N ALA A 49 -12.07 3.18 -1.09
CA ALA A 49 -12.23 4.27 -2.04
C ALA A 49 -11.27 5.43 -1.72
N ILE A 50 -11.18 5.84 -0.46
CA ILE A 50 -10.24 6.89 -0.01
C ILE A 50 -8.79 6.48 -0.30
N LEU A 51 -8.38 5.27 0.08
CA LEU A 51 -7.03 4.78 -0.14
C LEU A 51 -6.71 4.64 -1.64
N SER A 52 -7.71 4.33 -2.47
CA SER A 52 -7.57 4.29 -3.93
C SER A 52 -7.36 5.70 -4.51
N CYS A 53 -8.06 6.72 -3.99
CA CYS A 53 -7.81 8.11 -4.37
C CYS A 53 -6.39 8.55 -3.99
N VAL A 54 -5.94 8.23 -2.76
CA VAL A 54 -4.58 8.56 -2.29
C VAL A 54 -3.52 7.85 -3.13
N THR A 55 -3.66 6.55 -3.37
CA THR A 55 -2.73 5.79 -4.22
C THR A 55 -2.75 6.27 -5.67
N SER A 56 -3.89 6.71 -6.20
CA SER A 56 -3.95 7.36 -7.51
C SER A 56 -3.11 8.65 -7.55
N GLY A 57 -3.21 9.49 -6.52
CA GLY A 57 -2.37 10.69 -6.38
C GLY A 57 -0.87 10.35 -6.36
N LEU A 58 -0.47 9.33 -5.59
CA LEU A 58 0.92 8.85 -5.54
C LEU A 58 1.41 8.31 -6.89
N VAL A 59 0.56 7.56 -7.61
CA VAL A 59 0.89 7.10 -8.97
C VAL A 59 1.07 8.31 -9.88
N GLN A 60 0.21 9.33 -9.81
CA GLN A 60 0.35 10.52 -10.63
C GLN A 60 1.63 11.29 -10.33
N ALA A 61 1.96 11.44 -9.06
CA ALA A 61 3.19 12.05 -8.60
C ALA A 61 4.43 11.29 -9.09
N TYR A 62 4.41 9.96 -9.04
CA TYR A 62 5.49 9.13 -9.59
C TYR A 62 5.71 9.34 -11.09
N PHE A 63 4.67 9.69 -11.84
CA PHE A 63 4.74 10.03 -13.26
C PHE A 63 4.93 11.55 -13.52
N GLY A 64 5.27 12.32 -12.49
CA GLY A 64 5.68 13.72 -12.60
C GLY A 64 4.63 14.78 -12.24
N ASP A 65 3.45 14.40 -11.74
CA ASP A 65 2.42 15.36 -11.26
C ASP A 65 2.23 15.27 -9.73
N ALA A 66 3.19 15.81 -8.98
CA ALA A 66 3.20 15.78 -7.51
C ALA A 66 2.09 16.61 -6.85
N SER A 67 1.49 17.54 -7.60
CA SER A 67 0.38 18.39 -7.13
C SER A 67 -0.88 17.60 -6.73
N ARG A 68 -0.97 16.35 -7.19
CA ARG A 68 -2.10 15.43 -7.01
C ARG A 68 -2.08 14.67 -5.69
N CYS A 69 -0.98 14.75 -4.93
CA CYS A 69 -0.92 14.20 -3.58
C CYS A 69 -1.82 15.00 -2.63
N TRP A 70 -2.58 14.29 -1.81
CA TRP A 70 -3.57 14.88 -0.90
C TRP A 70 -2.94 15.37 0.39
N GLY A 71 -1.92 14.66 0.90
CA GLY A 71 -1.28 15.02 2.16
C GLY A 71 -2.10 14.62 3.38
N TRP A 72 -2.64 13.40 3.40
CA TRP A 72 -3.57 12.92 4.44
C TRP A 72 -2.99 13.02 5.86
N GLY A 73 -1.66 12.92 6.01
CA GLY A 73 -0.98 13.07 7.29
C GLY A 73 -1.13 14.47 7.92
N ALA A 74 -1.29 15.51 7.10
CA ALA A 74 -1.55 16.87 7.57
C ALA A 74 -2.98 17.00 8.12
N THR A 75 -3.97 16.37 7.46
CA THR A 75 -5.38 16.45 7.87
C THR A 75 -5.70 15.71 9.16
N LEU A 76 -4.94 14.66 9.50
CA LEU A 76 -5.15 13.91 10.75
C LEU A 76 -4.36 14.47 11.95
N GLY A 77 -3.70 15.61 11.81
CA GLY A 77 -3.08 16.36 12.91
C GLY A 77 -1.86 15.70 13.58
N GLY A 78 -1.46 14.49 13.16
CA GLY A 78 -0.37 13.75 13.81
C GLY A 78 1.04 14.04 13.24
N TRP A 79 1.11 14.59 12.04
CA TRP A 79 2.38 14.71 11.28
C TRP A 79 2.60 16.11 10.68
N GLY A 80 1.62 17.02 10.84
CA GLY A 80 1.62 18.39 10.30
C GLY A 80 1.74 19.46 11.38
N GLY A 81 2.45 19.19 12.47
CA GLY A 81 2.68 20.17 13.53
C GLY A 81 4.00 20.89 13.33
N SER A 82 4.04 21.88 12.45
CA SER A 82 4.83 23.10 12.64
C SER A 82 4.37 24.15 11.65
N GLU A 83 3.84 25.22 12.23
CA GLU A 83 3.26 26.40 11.62
C GLU A 83 4.15 27.04 10.55
N ASP A 84 3.48 27.72 9.61
CA ASP A 84 3.98 28.58 8.54
C ASP A 84 4.88 29.71 9.08
N GLY A 85 6.07 29.37 9.53
CA GLY A 85 7.19 30.28 9.70
C GLY A 85 8.05 30.23 8.44
N PRO A 86 8.47 31.37 7.85
CA PRO A 86 9.42 31.38 6.74
C PRO A 86 10.78 30.73 7.09
N ASP A 87 11.05 30.53 8.39
CA ASP A 87 12.25 29.89 8.93
C ASP A 87 11.98 28.50 9.54
N ALA A 88 10.77 27.94 9.39
CA ALA A 88 10.47 26.63 9.92
C ALA A 88 11.27 25.58 9.14
N PRO A 89 12.03 24.68 9.82
CA PRO A 89 12.71 23.60 9.14
C PRO A 89 11.67 22.79 8.37
N PRO A 90 11.98 22.34 7.13
CA PRO A 90 11.05 21.58 6.31
C PRO A 90 10.46 20.43 7.12
N PRO A 91 9.14 20.20 7.04
CA PRO A 91 8.45 19.24 7.89
C PRO A 91 9.15 17.88 7.81
N SER A 92 9.50 17.35 8.98
CA SER A 92 10.24 16.09 9.10
C SER A 92 9.33 14.92 8.69
N GLY A 93 9.39 14.55 7.42
CA GLY A 93 8.67 13.39 6.90
C GLY A 93 9.21 12.05 7.45
N PRO A 94 8.39 10.97 7.38
CA PRO A 94 8.74 9.61 7.84
C PRO A 94 10.00 9.04 7.20
N PHE A 95 10.30 9.48 5.99
CA PHE A 95 11.34 8.91 5.13
C PHE A 95 12.61 9.75 5.11
N ARG A 96 12.86 10.57 6.14
CA ARG A 96 14.16 11.26 6.28
C ARG A 96 15.31 10.36 6.69
N ASP A 97 15.01 9.23 7.34
CA ASP A 97 16.02 8.22 7.60
C ASP A 97 16.39 7.53 6.27
N GLU A 98 17.63 7.75 5.81
CA GLU A 98 18.16 7.19 4.56
C GLU A 98 17.99 5.66 4.48
N PHE A 99 18.02 4.97 5.63
CA PHE A 99 17.84 3.52 5.66
C PHE A 99 16.40 3.13 5.38
N LEU A 100 15.44 3.74 6.10
CA LEU A 100 14.01 3.47 5.89
C LEU A 100 13.57 3.88 4.50
N ASP A 101 14.04 5.04 4.04
CA ASP A 101 13.84 5.52 2.68
C ASP A 101 14.33 4.50 1.66
N GLY A 102 15.61 4.12 1.76
CA GLY A 102 16.25 3.23 0.81
C GLY A 102 15.59 1.85 0.73
N VAL A 103 15.24 1.26 1.87
CA VAL A 103 14.71 -0.11 1.93
C VAL A 103 13.22 -0.18 1.61
N LEU A 104 12.40 0.72 2.18
CA LEU A 104 10.94 0.62 2.08
C LEU A 104 10.37 1.29 0.84
N VAL A 105 10.99 2.37 0.37
CA VAL A 105 10.43 3.22 -0.71
C VAL A 105 11.35 3.22 -1.92
N GLY A 106 12.61 3.61 -1.72
CA GLY A 106 13.58 3.86 -2.79
C GLY A 106 13.88 2.62 -3.63
N LEU A 107 14.17 1.47 -3.01
CA LEU A 107 14.51 0.25 -3.74
C LEU A 107 13.34 -0.30 -4.56
N PRO A 108 12.11 -0.44 -4.01
CA PRO A 108 10.93 -0.81 -4.81
C PRO A 108 10.63 0.16 -5.95
N LEU A 109 10.68 1.47 -5.72
CA LEU A 109 10.38 2.47 -6.76
C LEU A 109 11.44 2.50 -7.87
N ARG A 110 12.72 2.30 -7.53
CA ARG A 110 13.80 2.14 -8.52
C ARG A 110 13.62 0.87 -9.34
N GLN A 111 13.24 -0.24 -8.70
CA GLN A 111 12.96 -1.49 -9.40
C GLN A 111 11.75 -1.33 -10.34
N ALA A 112 10.69 -0.65 -9.89
CA ALA A 112 9.54 -0.33 -10.71
C ALA A 112 9.93 0.55 -11.90
N HIS A 113 10.77 1.57 -11.69
CA HIS A 113 11.27 2.44 -12.76
C HIS A 113 12.05 1.63 -13.80
N ALA A 114 12.97 0.77 -13.35
CA ALA A 114 13.73 -0.12 -14.23
C ALA A 114 12.84 -1.11 -14.99
N TRP A 115 11.76 -1.59 -14.37
CA TRP A 115 10.77 -2.46 -14.99
C TRP A 115 9.99 -1.72 -16.08
N TYR A 116 9.44 -0.53 -15.79
CA TYR A 116 8.75 0.30 -16.79
C TYR A 116 9.68 0.65 -17.96
N GLY A 117 10.94 1.01 -17.69
CA GLY A 117 11.93 1.28 -18.74
C GLY A 117 12.32 0.05 -19.57
N LYS A 118 12.16 -1.18 -19.06
CA LYS A 118 12.31 -2.40 -19.88
C LYS A 118 11.11 -2.60 -20.80
N TRP A 119 9.89 -2.41 -20.28
CA TRP A 119 8.67 -2.49 -21.07
C TRP A 119 8.67 -1.47 -22.19
N ASP A 120 9.00 -0.22 -21.88
CA ASP A 120 9.08 0.86 -22.86
C ASP A 120 10.01 0.51 -24.03
N ARG A 121 11.21 -0.01 -23.73
CA ARG A 121 12.15 -0.51 -24.75
C ARG A 121 11.64 -1.72 -25.52
N ALA A 122 10.89 -2.62 -24.87
CA ALA A 122 10.29 -3.77 -25.54
C ALA A 122 9.16 -3.34 -26.47
N LEU A 123 8.35 -2.36 -26.06
CA LEU A 123 7.28 -1.76 -26.85
C LEU A 123 7.85 -1.01 -28.06
N ALA A 124 8.90 -0.19 -27.87
CA ALA A 124 9.57 0.53 -28.96
C ALA A 124 10.10 -0.42 -30.05
N ARG A 125 10.49 -1.65 -29.69
CA ARG A 125 10.95 -2.67 -30.65
C ARG A 125 9.82 -3.33 -31.46
N MET A 126 8.57 -3.21 -31.03
CA MET A 126 7.42 -3.79 -31.74
C MET A 126 6.98 -2.96 -32.96
N GLY A 127 7.70 -1.89 -33.29
CA GLY A 127 7.56 -1.17 -34.54
C GLY A 127 6.33 -0.23 -34.59
N PRO A 128 5.86 0.15 -35.79
CA PRO A 128 4.88 1.22 -35.97
C PRO A 128 3.48 0.92 -35.42
N LEU A 129 3.19 -0.35 -35.11
CA LEU A 129 1.97 -0.72 -34.39
C LEU A 129 2.03 -0.29 -32.91
N ALA A 130 3.19 -0.36 -32.30
CA ALA A 130 3.38 0.08 -30.91
C ALA A 130 3.31 1.61 -30.80
N THR A 131 3.91 2.35 -31.72
CA THR A 131 3.81 3.83 -31.71
C THR A 131 2.38 4.32 -31.84
N ARG A 132 1.51 3.58 -32.54
CA ARG A 132 0.09 3.89 -32.69
C ARG A 132 -0.75 3.59 -31.44
N ILE A 133 -0.31 2.67 -30.59
CA ILE A 133 -0.99 2.27 -29.35
C ILE A 133 -0.42 3.03 -28.13
N PHE A 134 0.88 3.32 -28.15
CA PHE A 134 1.62 3.92 -27.03
C PHE A 134 2.01 5.39 -27.25
N CYS A 135 1.61 5.97 -28.38
CA CYS A 135 1.68 7.40 -28.71
C CYS A 135 3.07 8.01 -28.52
N GLU A 136 4.04 7.47 -29.23
CA GLU A 136 5.33 8.10 -29.39
C GLU A 136 5.28 8.99 -30.64
N GLU A 137 4.71 10.19 -30.53
CA GLU A 137 4.85 11.22 -31.57
C GLU A 137 5.19 12.58 -30.96
N GLY A 138 6.30 13.16 -31.45
CA GLY A 138 6.54 14.59 -31.51
C GLY A 138 6.84 15.29 -30.18
N GLY A 139 8.09 15.72 -29.99
CA GLY A 139 8.48 16.56 -28.86
C GLY A 139 7.60 17.81 -28.72
N GLY A 140 7.04 18.01 -27.53
CA GLY A 140 6.36 19.24 -27.11
C GLY A 140 4.87 19.05 -26.84
N ASP A 141 4.49 19.03 -25.56
CA ASP A 141 3.13 19.34 -25.05
C ASP A 141 1.91 18.67 -25.71
N ALA A 142 2.02 17.39 -26.07
CA ALA A 142 0.81 16.61 -26.32
C ALA A 142 0.06 16.37 -25.01
N ASP A 143 -1.21 16.78 -24.94
CA ASP A 143 -2.13 16.48 -23.84
C ASP A 143 -2.46 14.98 -23.83
N TYR A 144 -1.56 14.18 -23.25
CA TYR A 144 -1.68 12.72 -23.05
C TYR A 144 -3.02 12.24 -22.46
N PRO A 145 -3.76 13.00 -21.61
CA PRO A 145 -5.07 12.57 -21.11
C PRO A 145 -6.13 12.43 -22.21
N SER A 146 -6.03 13.18 -23.31
CA SER A 146 -7.06 13.25 -24.35
C SER A 146 -6.96 12.14 -25.40
N ILE A 147 -5.78 11.53 -25.56
CA ILE A 147 -5.49 10.60 -26.66
C ILE A 147 -5.52 9.13 -26.19
N GLY A 148 -5.78 8.86 -24.89
CA GLY A 148 -5.83 7.49 -24.36
C GLY A 148 -4.45 6.81 -24.29
N CYS A 149 -3.39 7.61 -24.30
CA CYS A 149 -2.01 7.15 -24.35
C CYS A 149 -1.45 6.95 -22.93
N SER A 150 -0.57 5.96 -22.76
CA SER A 150 0.22 5.87 -21.53
C SER A 150 1.17 7.07 -21.44
N PRO A 151 1.26 7.77 -20.29
CA PRO A 151 2.20 8.88 -20.15
C PRO A 151 3.62 8.41 -20.40
N ALA A 152 4.44 9.27 -21.00
CA ALA A 152 5.84 8.98 -21.26
C ALA A 152 6.56 8.59 -19.95
N THR A 153 7.13 7.40 -19.93
CA THR A 153 8.05 6.88 -18.90
C THR A 153 9.19 7.85 -18.56
N ARG A 154 9.49 8.78 -19.48
CA ARG A 154 10.50 9.84 -19.34
C ARG A 154 10.23 10.82 -18.19
N ARG A 155 8.99 10.93 -17.72
CA ARG A 155 8.61 11.78 -16.57
C ARG A 155 8.59 11.04 -15.24
N ILE A 156 9.03 9.78 -15.20
CA ILE A 156 9.08 9.03 -13.95
C ILE A 156 10.15 9.61 -13.04
N ASP A 157 9.75 10.05 -11.85
CA ASP A 157 10.66 10.44 -10.78
C ASP A 157 10.47 9.50 -9.58
N PRO A 158 11.43 8.61 -9.27
CA PRO A 158 11.34 7.75 -8.10
C PRO A 158 11.53 8.51 -6.78
N ARG A 159 11.89 9.79 -6.79
CA ARG A 159 12.10 10.64 -5.60
C ARG A 159 11.04 11.73 -5.44
N PHE A 160 9.92 11.65 -6.15
CA PHE A 160 8.84 12.63 -6.12
C PHE A 160 8.33 13.02 -4.72
N TYR A 161 8.46 12.12 -3.74
CA TYR A 161 8.05 12.33 -2.35
C TYR A 161 9.08 13.12 -1.51
N LEU A 162 10.26 13.41 -2.06
CA LEU A 162 11.29 14.25 -1.45
C LEU A 162 11.34 15.66 -2.04
N ASP A 163 10.45 15.95 -3.00
CA ASP A 163 10.38 17.26 -3.66
C ASP A 163 10.06 18.39 -2.66
N GLU A 164 10.66 19.56 -2.85
CA GLU A 164 10.60 20.67 -1.88
C GLU A 164 9.20 21.30 -1.82
N GLU A 165 8.50 21.39 -2.96
CA GLU A 165 7.23 22.11 -3.04
C GLU A 165 6.03 21.21 -2.66
N HIS A 166 6.02 19.96 -3.13
CA HIS A 166 4.88 19.03 -2.95
C HIS A 166 5.25 17.70 -2.27
N GLY A 167 6.54 17.41 -2.06
CA GLY A 167 7.01 16.13 -1.55
C GLY A 167 6.52 15.82 -0.14
N ALA A 168 6.32 16.82 0.72
CA ALA A 168 5.75 16.62 2.05
C ALA A 168 4.36 15.95 2.02
N ARG A 169 3.49 16.36 1.09
CA ARG A 169 2.16 15.75 0.93
C ARG A 169 2.29 14.31 0.45
N CYS A 170 3.07 14.10 -0.61
CA CYS A 170 3.31 12.79 -1.18
C CYS A 170 3.98 11.81 -0.21
N SER A 171 4.93 12.26 0.61
CA SER A 171 5.57 11.43 1.63
C SER A 171 4.58 11.00 2.71
N SER A 172 3.68 11.89 3.16
CA SER A 172 2.65 11.52 4.13
C SER A 172 1.65 10.50 3.57
N ASP A 173 1.25 10.66 2.30
CA ASP A 173 0.37 9.73 1.60
C ASP A 173 1.04 8.36 1.41
N MET A 174 2.33 8.35 1.03
CA MET A 174 3.13 7.14 0.89
C MET A 174 3.24 6.38 2.22
N ALA A 175 3.48 7.11 3.31
CA ALA A 175 3.53 6.52 4.65
C ALA A 175 2.19 5.90 5.05
N LEU A 176 1.07 6.60 4.81
CA LEU A 176 -0.25 6.05 5.07
C LEU A 176 -0.44 4.70 4.36
N VAL A 177 -0.16 4.65 3.06
CA VAL A 177 -0.33 3.43 2.24
C VAL A 177 0.58 2.31 2.74
N LEU A 178 1.85 2.61 2.99
CA LEU A 178 2.81 1.63 3.51
C LEU A 178 2.42 1.09 4.88
N TRP A 179 1.99 1.95 5.80
CA TRP A 179 1.54 1.52 7.13
C TRP A 179 0.31 0.62 7.05
N VAL A 180 -0.64 0.89 6.14
CA VAL A 180 -1.79 0.01 5.91
C VAL A 180 -1.32 -1.34 5.37
N TRP A 181 -0.41 -1.37 4.40
CA TRP A 181 0.08 -2.63 3.84
C TRP A 181 0.88 -3.45 4.86
N LEU A 182 1.80 -2.81 5.59
CA LEU A 182 2.57 -3.44 6.67
C LEU A 182 1.64 -3.94 7.79
N GLY A 183 0.61 -3.17 8.14
CA GLY A 183 -0.42 -3.57 9.09
C GLY A 183 -1.16 -4.84 8.65
N ALA A 184 -1.53 -4.93 7.37
CA ALA A 184 -2.17 -6.13 6.83
C ALA A 184 -1.25 -7.36 6.89
N VAL A 185 0.02 -7.21 6.51
CA VAL A 185 1.03 -8.27 6.63
C VAL A 185 1.18 -8.71 8.09
N GLY A 186 1.26 -7.75 9.03
CA GLY A 186 1.35 -8.02 10.46
C GLY A 186 0.16 -8.82 10.99
N VAL A 187 -1.06 -8.47 10.59
CA VAL A 187 -2.28 -9.21 10.97
C VAL A 187 -2.25 -10.65 10.44
N LEU A 188 -1.82 -10.86 9.19
CA LEU A 188 -1.68 -12.21 8.62
C LEU A 188 -0.63 -13.03 9.36
N ALA A 189 0.55 -12.44 9.61
CA ALA A 189 1.65 -13.11 10.32
C ALA A 189 1.24 -13.50 11.74
N ALA A 190 0.61 -12.57 12.49
CA ALA A 190 0.09 -12.84 13.83
C ALA A 190 -0.98 -13.94 13.81
N GLY A 191 -1.87 -13.94 12.81
CA GLY A 191 -2.87 -14.98 12.61
C GLY A 191 -2.26 -16.36 12.35
N GLY A 192 -1.19 -16.42 11.54
CA GLY A 192 -0.43 -17.64 11.26
C GLY A 192 0.25 -18.19 12.51
N LEU A 193 1.02 -17.35 13.20
CA LEU A 193 1.71 -17.70 14.46
C LEU A 193 0.72 -18.18 15.52
N TYR A 194 -0.43 -17.51 15.67
CA TYR A 194 -1.45 -17.92 16.62
C TYR A 194 -2.01 -19.32 16.33
N ARG A 195 -2.27 -19.65 15.06
CA ARG A 195 -2.73 -20.98 14.65
C ARG A 195 -1.68 -22.05 14.95
N GLU A 196 -0.42 -21.77 14.63
CA GLU A 196 0.68 -22.70 14.87
C GLU A 196 0.88 -22.97 16.37
N VAL A 197 0.91 -21.92 17.20
CA VAL A 197 1.02 -22.07 18.66
C VAL A 197 -0.16 -22.86 19.22
N ARG A 198 -1.38 -22.63 18.73
CA ARG A 198 -2.57 -23.39 19.16
C ARG A 198 -2.47 -24.87 18.75
N ALA A 199 -2.01 -25.17 17.54
CA ALA A 199 -1.81 -26.54 17.08
C ALA A 199 -0.76 -27.28 17.94
N ARG A 200 0.36 -26.62 18.26
CA ARG A 200 1.39 -27.18 19.15
C ARG A 200 0.85 -27.45 20.57
N ARG A 201 0.04 -26.54 21.12
CA ARG A 201 -0.60 -26.74 22.44
C ARG A 201 -1.59 -27.90 22.42
N ALA A 202 -2.38 -28.05 21.36
CA ALA A 202 -3.32 -29.16 21.21
C ALA A 202 -2.59 -30.51 21.13
N ASN A 203 -1.49 -30.59 20.38
CA ASN A 203 -0.67 -31.81 20.30
C ASN A 203 -0.01 -32.16 21.63
N ASN A 204 0.56 -31.18 22.36
CA ASN A 204 1.18 -31.42 23.66
C ASN A 204 0.17 -31.89 24.71
N ASN A 205 -1.04 -31.32 24.74
CA ASN A 205 -2.08 -31.75 25.69
C ASN A 205 -2.76 -33.07 25.27
N GLY A 206 -2.89 -33.34 23.97
CA GLY A 206 -3.44 -34.59 23.43
C GLY A 206 -2.54 -35.81 23.68
N GLY A 207 -1.22 -35.62 23.76
CA GLY A 207 -0.26 -36.67 24.10
C GLY A 207 -0.30 -37.11 25.57
N VAL A 208 -0.76 -36.23 26.48
CA VAL A 208 -0.89 -36.54 27.91
C VAL A 208 -2.20 -37.28 28.21
N GLY A 209 -3.29 -36.95 27.50
CA GLY A 209 -4.60 -37.58 27.71
C GLY A 209 -4.71 -39.05 27.26
N ASN A 210 -3.90 -39.49 26.28
CA ASN A 210 -3.97 -40.85 25.74
C ASN A 210 -3.04 -41.88 26.42
N ARG A 211 -2.21 -41.47 27.39
CA ARG A 211 -1.41 -42.42 28.21
C ARG A 211 -2.18 -43.02 29.39
N GLY A 212 -3.34 -42.49 29.76
CA GLY A 212 -4.14 -42.96 30.89
C GLY A 212 -5.27 -43.95 30.56
N ARG A 213 -5.50 -44.30 29.28
CA ARG A 213 -6.70 -45.05 28.85
C ARG A 213 -6.42 -46.42 28.19
N ARG A 214 -5.30 -47.06 28.56
CA ARG A 214 -4.99 -48.49 28.35
C ARG A 214 -4.48 -48.99 29.71
N ARG A 215 -5.06 -49.92 30.45
CA ARG A 215 -6.01 -51.00 30.15
C ARG A 215 -6.94 -51.17 31.36
N VAL A 216 -8.24 -51.28 31.08
CA VAL A 216 -9.21 -51.89 31.99
C VAL A 216 -9.01 -53.40 31.90
N HIS A 217 -9.12 -54.05 33.06
CA HIS A 217 -9.25 -55.48 33.30
C HIS A 217 -9.80 -56.27 32.11
N GLN A 218 -9.06 -57.32 31.73
CA GLN A 218 -9.65 -58.54 31.20
C GLN A 218 -9.11 -59.69 32.03
N ASP A 219 -10.04 -60.52 32.45
CA ASP A 219 -9.98 -61.59 33.43
C ASP A 219 -9.01 -62.73 33.07
#